data_AF-A0AAN8LWF3-F1
#
_entry.id   AF-A0AAN8LWF3-F1
#
_cell.length_a   1.000
_cell.length_b   1.000
_cell.length_c   1.000
_cell.angle_alpha   90.00
_cell.angle_beta   90.00
_cell.angle_gamma   90.00
#
_symmetry.space_group_name_H-M   'P 1'
#
loop_
_entity.id
_entity.type
_entity.pdbx_description
1 polymer ?
#
loop_
_entity_poly.entity_id
_entity_poly.type
_entity_poly.pdbx_seq_one_letter_code
_entity_poly.pdbx_strand_id
1 'polypeptide(L)'
;MREYISVHIGQAGVQMGNSCWEFETGGGKHVPRAIFIDLEPTVVDEIRNGHYRQLYHPEQLISGKEDAANNYARGHYTIGTAIVESVLDRMRKMADRCTGLQGFLIFHSFGGGTGSASLLMERLSVDYGKKSKLWSPTTPS
;
A
#
# COMPACT_ATOMS: atom_id res chain seq x y z
N MET A 1 -6.73 21.92 3.43
CA MET A 1 -5.40 21.28 3.36
C MET A 1 -5.45 20.26 2.22
N ARG A 2 -4.37 20.06 1.47
CA ARG A 2 -4.34 19.11 0.35
C ARG A 2 -3.73 17.80 0.85
N GLU A 3 -4.50 16.72 0.86
CA GLU A 3 -4.11 15.46 1.49
C GLU A 3 -3.93 14.37 0.44
N TYR A 4 -2.89 13.53 0.60
CA TYR A 4 -2.62 12.36 -0.23
C TYR A 4 -2.51 11.13 0.66
N ILE A 5 -2.94 9.98 0.14
CA ILE A 5 -2.77 8.67 0.79
C ILE A 5 -1.73 7.89 0.01
N SER A 6 -0.70 7.42 0.70
CA SER A 6 0.33 6.56 0.13
C SER A 6 -0.07 5.09 0.23
N VAL A 7 0.08 4.34 -0.85
CA VAL A 7 -0.26 2.92 -0.94
C VAL A 7 0.97 2.18 -1.43
N HIS A 8 1.49 1.30 -0.58
CA HIS A 8 2.72 0.54 -0.82
C HIS A 8 2.37 -0.94 -0.98
N ILE A 9 2.63 -1.51 -2.16
CA ILE A 9 2.18 -2.85 -2.55
C ILE A 9 3.39 -3.74 -2.86
N GLY A 10 3.41 -4.90 -2.21
CA GLY A 10 4.44 -5.93 -2.32
C GLY A 10 5.78 -5.51 -1.68
N GLN A 11 6.67 -6.48 -1.53
CA GLN A 11 7.98 -6.32 -0.89
C GLN A 11 8.71 -5.03 -1.26
N ALA A 12 8.91 -4.75 -2.54
CA ALA A 12 9.64 -3.56 -2.98
C ALA A 12 8.92 -2.25 -2.61
N GLY A 13 7.59 -2.20 -2.76
CA GLY A 13 6.79 -1.02 -2.41
C GLY A 13 6.81 -0.78 -0.91
N VAL A 14 6.71 -1.86 -0.11
CA VAL A 14 6.71 -1.84 1.35
C VAL A 14 8.06 -1.39 1.90
N GLN A 15 9.16 -1.97 1.43
CA GLN A 15 10.51 -1.60 1.86
C GLN A 15 10.85 -0.14 1.53
N MET A 16 10.55 0.30 0.30
CA MET A 16 10.74 1.69 -0.11
C MET A 16 9.89 2.66 0.73
N GLY A 17 8.63 2.29 1.00
CA GLY A 17 7.74 3.06 1.85
C GLY A 17 8.30 3.21 3.26
N ASN A 18 8.78 2.12 3.85
CA ASN A 18 9.35 2.14 5.19
C ASN A 18 10.54 3.11 5.25
N SER A 19 11.52 3.00 4.33
CA SER A 19 12.66 3.93 4.28
C SER A 19 12.26 5.39 4.07
N CYS A 20 11.19 5.66 3.30
CA CYS A 20 10.72 7.02 3.06
C CYS A 20 10.13 7.66 4.32
N TRP A 21 9.32 6.92 5.08
CA TRP A 21 8.70 7.43 6.30
C TRP A 21 9.66 7.50 7.50
N GLU A 22 10.70 6.65 7.52
CA GLU A 22 11.80 6.78 8.48
C GLU A 22 12.47 8.16 8.40
N PHE A 23 12.71 8.66 7.19
CA PHE A 23 13.30 9.98 6.97
C PHE A 23 12.42 11.12 7.48
N GLU A 24 11.10 11.05 7.26
CA GLU A 24 10.14 12.08 7.66
C GLU A 24 9.96 12.17 9.19
N THR A 25 10.11 11.06 9.92
CA THR A 25 9.89 11.04 11.37
C THR A 25 10.97 11.71 12.21
N GLY A 26 12.14 12.03 11.63
CA GLY A 26 13.19 12.78 12.30
C GLY A 26 12.73 14.16 12.82
N GLY A 27 11.62 14.70 12.29
CA GLY A 27 11.04 16.00 12.66
C GLY A 27 9.84 15.98 13.62
N GLY A 28 9.31 14.81 14.02
CA GLY A 28 8.18 14.72 14.97
C GLY A 28 7.25 13.52 14.78
N LYS A 29 6.38 13.27 15.78
CA LYS A 29 5.49 12.09 15.84
C LYS A 29 4.22 12.29 15.01
N HIS A 30 4.33 12.23 13.68
CA HIS A 30 3.19 12.22 12.77
C HIS A 30 2.89 10.80 12.30
N VAL A 31 1.63 10.37 12.42
CA VAL A 31 1.20 9.08 11.86
C VAL A 31 1.11 9.24 10.34
N PRO A 32 1.87 8.46 9.56
CA PRO A 32 1.85 8.55 8.11
C PRO A 32 0.49 8.10 7.57
N ARG A 33 -0.04 8.83 6.58
CA ARG A 33 -1.23 8.42 5.82
C ARG A 33 -0.81 7.42 4.74
N ALA A 34 -0.32 6.27 5.21
CA ALA A 34 0.22 5.21 4.38
C ALA A 34 -0.49 3.89 4.67
N ILE A 35 -0.61 3.05 3.65
CA ILE A 35 -1.12 1.68 3.75
C ILE A 35 -0.08 0.77 3.10
N PHE A 36 0.34 -0.25 3.84
CA PHE A 36 1.31 -1.25 3.41
C PHE A 36 0.60 -2.58 3.20
N ILE A 37 0.82 -3.16 2.03
CA ILE A 37 0.09 -4.33 1.56
C ILE A 37 1.11 -5.31 1.03
N ASP A 38 1.09 -6.53 1.55
CA ASP A 38 1.78 -7.65 0.93
C ASP A 38 0.90 -8.91 1.00
N LEU A 39 1.07 -9.80 0.03
CA LEU A 39 0.40 -11.09 -0.01
C LEU A 39 1.06 -12.09 0.96
N GLU A 40 2.31 -11.83 1.34
CA GLU A 40 3.06 -12.58 2.34
C GLU A 40 3.29 -11.73 3.62
N PRO A 41 3.25 -12.32 4.83
CA PRO A 41 3.45 -11.56 6.07
C PRO A 41 4.88 -11.05 6.29
N THR A 42 5.90 -11.65 5.67
CA THR A 42 7.32 -11.47 6.00
C THR A 42 7.75 -10.00 6.12
N VAL A 43 7.59 -9.20 5.06
CA VAL A 43 8.02 -7.78 5.06
C VAL A 43 7.12 -6.88 5.93
N VAL A 44 5.85 -7.25 6.09
CA VAL A 44 4.91 -6.48 6.92
C VAL A 44 5.22 -6.72 8.40
N ASP A 45 5.58 -7.95 8.75
CA ASP A 45 5.97 -8.33 10.10
C ASP A 45 7.34 -7.75 10.48
N GLU A 46 8.24 -7.54 9.52
CA GLU A 46 9.46 -6.74 9.73
C GLU A 46 9.12 -5.31 10.20
N ILE A 47 8.12 -4.66 9.58
CA ILE A 47 7.67 -3.32 10.01
C ILE A 47 7.00 -3.38 11.39
N ARG A 48 6.16 -4.39 11.64
CA ARG A 48 5.46 -4.56 12.94
C ARG A 48 6.43 -4.82 14.10
N ASN A 49 7.56 -5.47 13.84
CA ASN A 49 8.57 -5.77 14.83
C ASN A 49 9.78 -4.83 14.78
N GLY A 50 9.82 -3.94 13.80
CA GLY A 50 10.91 -3.00 13.55
C GLY A 50 10.96 -1.84 14.53
N HIS A 51 12.00 -1.02 14.38
CA HIS A 51 12.26 0.14 15.24
C HIS A 51 11.10 1.15 15.23
N TYR A 52 10.45 1.31 14.08
CA TYR A 52 9.36 2.26 13.85
C TYR A 52 7.96 1.65 13.99
N ARG A 53 7.82 0.49 14.64
CA ARG A 53 6.52 -0.19 14.80
C ARG A 53 5.40 0.68 15.42
N GLN A 54 5.76 1.65 16.26
CA GLN A 54 4.80 2.55 16.91
C GLN A 54 4.33 3.70 16.00
N LEU A 55 4.97 3.87 14.84
CA LEU A 55 4.63 4.91 13.87
C LEU A 55 3.35 4.58 13.13
N TYR A 56 3.18 3.31 12.77
CA TYR A 56 2.09 2.83 11.94
C TYR A 56 0.95 2.30 12.79
N HIS A 57 -0.28 2.58 12.38
CA HIS A 57 -1.45 1.95 12.98
C HIS A 57 -1.56 0.50 12.46
N PRO A 58 -1.90 -0.50 13.29
CA PRO A 58 -2.00 -1.89 12.84
C PRO A 58 -2.95 -2.10 11.65
N GLU A 59 -4.01 -1.29 11.55
CA GLU A 59 -4.95 -1.32 10.41
C GLU A 59 -4.35 -0.83 9.08
N GLN A 60 -3.18 -0.17 9.10
CA GLN A 60 -2.45 0.25 7.90
C GLN A 60 -1.56 -0.87 7.35
N LEU A 61 -1.36 -1.94 8.11
CA LEU A 61 -0.45 -3.04 7.79
C LEU A 61 -1.26 -4.29 7.43
N ILE A 62 -1.45 -4.52 6.14
CA ILE A 62 -2.28 -5.61 5.61
C ILE A 62 -1.37 -6.69 5.02
N SER A 63 -1.52 -7.92 5.51
CA SER A 63 -0.77 -9.07 5.04
C SER A 63 -1.71 -10.20 4.62
N GLY A 64 -1.40 -10.86 3.51
CA GLY A 64 -2.02 -12.11 3.10
C GLY A 64 -1.45 -13.33 3.82
N LYS A 65 -1.85 -14.52 3.37
CA LYS A 65 -1.34 -15.82 3.86
C LYS A 65 -0.53 -16.57 2.81
N GLU A 66 -0.65 -16.17 1.55
CA GLU A 66 -0.10 -16.87 0.40
C GLU A 66 0.48 -15.84 -0.57
N ASP A 67 1.62 -16.15 -1.17
CA ASP A 67 2.30 -15.28 -2.11
C ASP A 67 1.69 -15.35 -3.53
N ALA A 68 2.02 -14.36 -4.37
CA ALA A 68 1.73 -14.44 -5.80
C ALA A 68 2.73 -15.33 -6.56
N ALA A 69 3.84 -15.75 -5.95
CA ALA A 69 4.91 -16.54 -6.56
C ALA A 69 5.38 -15.98 -7.93
N ASN A 70 5.55 -14.65 -8.01
CA ASN A 70 5.88 -13.92 -9.25
C ASN A 70 4.89 -14.15 -10.43
N ASN A 71 3.66 -14.56 -10.15
CA ASN A 71 2.64 -14.83 -11.15
C ASN A 71 1.57 -13.72 -11.16
N TYR A 72 1.50 -12.99 -12.27
CA TYR A 72 0.49 -11.94 -12.47
C TYR A 72 -0.94 -12.46 -12.31
N ALA A 73 -1.27 -13.60 -12.92
CA ALA A 73 -2.62 -14.15 -12.87
C ALA A 73 -3.02 -14.55 -11.45
N ARG A 74 -2.07 -15.06 -10.66
CA ARG A 74 -2.31 -15.38 -9.24
C ARG A 74 -2.54 -14.10 -8.43
N GLY A 75 -1.72 -13.07 -8.66
CA GLY A 75 -1.89 -11.76 -8.05
C GLY A 75 -3.19 -11.05 -8.42
N HIS A 76 -3.68 -11.21 -9.65
CA HIS A 76 -4.84 -10.45 -10.14
C HIS A 76 -6.18 -11.20 -10.00
N TYR A 77 -6.21 -12.51 -10.29
CA TYR A 77 -7.47 -13.26 -10.40
C TYR A 77 -7.78 -14.15 -9.20
N THR A 78 -6.81 -14.48 -8.34
CA THR A 78 -7.03 -15.45 -7.25
C THR A 78 -6.65 -14.91 -5.88
N ILE A 79 -5.37 -14.68 -5.62
CA ILE A 79 -4.89 -14.31 -4.28
C ILE A 79 -5.13 -12.82 -4.00
N GLY A 80 -4.95 -11.94 -5.00
CA GLY A 80 -5.24 -10.52 -4.83
C GLY A 80 -6.71 -10.20 -4.60
N THR A 81 -7.63 -11.00 -5.16
CA THR A 81 -9.08 -10.81 -4.92
C THR A 81 -9.47 -11.07 -3.46
N ALA A 82 -8.72 -11.89 -2.73
CA ALA A 82 -8.97 -12.14 -1.32
C ALA A 82 -8.60 -10.94 -0.42
N ILE A 83 -7.58 -10.17 -0.81
CA ILE A 83 -7.10 -9.03 -0.01
C ILE A 83 -7.67 -7.68 -0.44
N VAL A 84 -8.12 -7.55 -1.70
CA VAL A 84 -8.51 -6.25 -2.28
C VAL A 84 -9.65 -5.59 -1.50
N GLU A 85 -10.65 -6.35 -1.06
CA GLU A 85 -11.79 -5.82 -0.29
C GLU A 85 -11.34 -5.26 1.06
N SER A 86 -10.41 -5.95 1.74
CA SER A 86 -9.82 -5.47 2.99
C SER A 86 -9.05 -4.17 2.77
N VAL A 87 -8.24 -4.11 1.70
CA VAL A 87 -7.49 -2.90 1.33
C VAL A 87 -8.43 -1.72 1.07
N LEU A 88 -9.48 -1.92 0.26
CA LEU A 88 -10.44 -0.87 -0.07
C LEU A 88 -11.18 -0.35 1.17
N ASP A 89 -11.57 -1.22 2.11
CA ASP A 89 -12.18 -0.82 3.38
C ASP A 89 -11.22 0.08 4.20
N ARG A 90 -9.94 -0.28 4.30
CA ARG A 90 -8.94 0.55 5.02
C ARG A 90 -8.68 1.87 4.31
N MET A 91 -8.63 1.86 2.98
CA MET A 91 -8.49 3.07 2.18
C MET A 91 -9.66 4.02 2.37
N ARG A 92 -10.90 3.51 2.37
CA ARG A 92 -12.12 4.30 2.61
C ARG A 92 -12.09 4.93 4.00
N LYS A 93 -11.81 4.16 5.04
CA LYS A 93 -11.67 4.67 6.42
C LYS A 93 -10.61 5.76 6.54
N MET A 94 -9.50 5.67 5.81
CA MET A 94 -8.46 6.69 5.81
C MET A 94 -8.88 7.93 5.00
N ALA A 95 -9.57 7.74 3.89
CA ALA A 95 -10.13 8.81 3.07
C ALA A 95 -11.20 9.61 3.81
N ASP A 96 -12.04 8.96 4.62
CA ASP A 96 -13.08 9.62 5.43
C ASP A 96 -12.49 10.54 6.52
N ARG A 97 -11.26 10.26 6.95
CA ARG A 97 -10.48 11.11 7.87
C ARG A 97 -9.77 12.27 7.16
N CYS A 98 -9.94 12.42 5.85
CA CYS A 98 -9.33 13.50 5.07
C CYS A 98 -10.39 14.56 4.73
N THR A 99 -10.07 15.83 4.98
CA THR A 99 -10.98 16.95 4.68
C THR A 99 -10.95 17.35 3.19
N GLY A 100 -9.87 17.01 2.49
CA GLY A 100 -9.62 17.37 1.10
C GLY A 100 -8.65 16.40 0.42
N LEU A 101 -9.02 15.10 0.36
CA LEU A 101 -8.23 14.08 -0.33
C LEU A 101 -8.08 14.42 -1.82
N GLN A 102 -6.86 14.71 -2.24
CA GLN A 102 -6.51 15.01 -3.63
C GLN A 102 -6.34 13.76 -4.47
N GLY A 103 -5.75 12.72 -3.88
CA GLY A 103 -5.32 11.57 -4.64
C GLY A 103 -4.62 10.49 -3.84
N PHE A 104 -4.17 9.48 -4.58
CA PHE A 104 -3.43 8.34 -4.07
C PHE A 104 -2.07 8.27 -4.75
N LEU A 105 -1.03 7.97 -3.96
CA LEU A 105 0.30 7.65 -4.45
C LEU A 105 0.45 6.14 -4.37
N ILE A 106 0.62 5.47 -5.51
CA ILE A 106 0.71 4.00 -5.54
C ILE A 106 2.15 3.60 -5.88
N PHE A 107 2.76 2.86 -4.97
CA PHE A 107 4.12 2.35 -5.04
C PHE A 107 4.07 0.82 -5.12
N HIS A 108 4.58 0.26 -6.20
CA HIS A 108 4.72 -1.18 -6.39
C HIS A 108 5.91 -1.46 -7.32
N SER A 109 6.35 -2.72 -7.41
CA SER A 109 7.32 -3.12 -8.43
C SER A 109 6.63 -3.62 -9.69
N PHE A 110 7.34 -3.54 -10.82
CA PHE A 110 6.92 -4.19 -12.07
C PHE A 110 6.99 -5.74 -12.02
N GLY A 111 7.65 -6.31 -11.01
CA GLY A 111 7.79 -7.75 -10.82
C GLY A 111 6.64 -8.40 -10.04
N GLY A 112 6.97 -9.22 -9.05
CA GLY A 112 6.04 -10.15 -8.36
C GLY A 112 4.80 -9.57 -7.67
N GLY A 113 4.66 -8.24 -7.58
CA GLY A 113 3.48 -7.54 -7.04
C GLY A 113 2.56 -6.88 -8.09
N THR A 114 2.90 -6.90 -9.38
CA THR A 114 2.15 -6.16 -10.41
C THR A 114 0.70 -6.62 -10.55
N GLY A 115 0.42 -7.91 -10.35
CA GLY A 115 -0.93 -8.47 -10.48
C GLY A 115 -1.92 -7.96 -9.43
N SER A 116 -1.47 -7.82 -8.18
CA SER A 116 -2.32 -7.27 -7.11
C SER A 116 -2.44 -5.75 -7.21
N ALA A 117 -1.37 -5.07 -7.66
CA ALA A 117 -1.39 -3.62 -7.90
C ALA A 117 -2.36 -3.22 -9.03
N SER A 118 -2.38 -3.96 -10.14
CA SER A 118 -3.30 -3.69 -11.25
C SER A 118 -4.76 -3.86 -10.84
N LEU A 119 -5.08 -4.94 -10.11
CA LEU A 119 -6.42 -5.17 -9.58
C LEU A 119 -6.88 -4.02 -8.67
N LEU A 120 -6.01 -3.59 -7.74
CA LEU A 120 -6.35 -2.50 -6.83
C LEU A 120 -6.61 -1.20 -7.59
N MET A 121 -5.82 -0.92 -8.63
CA MET A 121 -6.00 0.28 -9.44
C MET A 121 -7.29 0.32 -10.23
N GLU A 122 -7.72 -0.83 -10.78
CA GLU A 122 -9.01 -0.94 -11.45
C GLU A 122 -10.14 -0.60 -10.47
N ARG A 123 -10.10 -1.19 -9.27
CA ARG A 123 -11.10 -0.93 -8.22
C ARG A 123 -11.09 0.53 -7.74
N LEU A 124 -9.91 1.11 -7.53
CA LEU A 124 -9.79 2.52 -7.19
C LEU A 124 -10.26 3.44 -8.33
N SER A 125 -10.26 2.99 -9.58
CA SER A 125 -10.76 3.78 -10.73
C SER A 125 -12.27 3.85 -10.76
N VAL A 126 -12.93 2.76 -10.34
CA VAL A 126 -14.37 2.73 -10.15
C VAL A 126 -14.77 3.63 -8.98
N ASP A 127 -14.13 3.48 -7.82
CA ASP A 127 -14.55 4.17 -6.59
C ASP A 127 -14.10 5.64 -6.51
N TYR A 128 -12.93 5.97 -7.06
CA TYR A 128 -12.29 7.28 -6.92
C TYR A 128 -11.90 7.92 -8.26
N GLY A 129 -12.63 7.66 -9.34
CA GLY A 129 -12.29 8.08 -10.71
C GLY A 129 -12.02 9.58 -10.93
N LYS A 130 -12.45 10.47 -10.02
CA LYS A 130 -12.18 11.92 -10.08
C LYS A 130 -10.89 12.37 -9.35
N LYS A 131 -10.19 11.46 -8.66
CA LYS A 131 -8.99 11.78 -7.86
C LYS A 131 -7.71 11.42 -8.61
N SER A 132 -6.66 12.22 -8.45
CA SER A 132 -5.38 12.01 -9.10
C SER A 132 -4.70 10.75 -8.57
N LYS A 133 -4.11 9.96 -9.48
CA LYS A 133 -3.35 8.76 -9.13
C LYS A 133 -1.96 8.91 -9.70
N LEU A 134 -0.98 9.03 -8.81
CA LEU A 134 0.41 9.04 -9.23
C LEU A 134 0.96 7.62 -9.08
N TRP A 135 1.48 7.10 -10.17
CA TRP A 135 2.03 5.75 -10.30
C TRP A 135 3.56 5.86 -10.35
N SER A 136 4.25 5.27 -9.38
CA SER A 136 5.71 5.17 -9.36
C SER A 136 6.11 3.70 -9.31
N PRO A 137 6.34 3.07 -10.47
CA PRO A 137 6.68 1.67 -10.53
C PRO A 137 8.20 1.53 -10.37
N THR A 138 8.67 0.65 -9.50
CA THR A 138 10.08 0.31 -9.44
C THR A 138 10.41 -0.70 -10.54
N THR A 139 11.27 -0.29 -11.48
CA THR A 139 11.86 -1.19 -12.49
C THR A 139 12.99 -1.98 -11.84
N PRO A 140 12.96 -3.33 -11.84
CA PRO A 140 14.14 -4.09 -11.45
C PRO A 140 15.29 -3.79 -12.42
N SER A 141 16.46 -3.47 -11.87
CA SER A 141 17.72 -3.28 -12.60
C SER A 141 18.44 -4.60 -12.86
#